data_AF-A0AA39PBL5-F1
#
_entry.id   AF-A0AA39PBL5-F1
#
_cell.length_a   1.000
_cell.length_b   1.000
_cell.length_c   1.000
_cell.angle_alpha   90.00
_cell.angle_beta   90.00
_cell.angle_gamma   90.00
#
_symmetry.space_group_name_H-M   'P 1'
#
loop_
_entity.id
_entity.type
_entity.pdbx_description
1 polymer ?
#
loop_
_entity_poly.entity_id
_entity_poly.type
_entity_poly.pdbx_seq_one_letter_code
_entity_poly.pdbx_strand_id
1 'polypeptide(L)'
;MMLFVKISMVRCHVFKRVYADLVVSCLNFTAGFEHSENSICPAVRMRQFYIWTLFSVSWYSAVAAQDLQPPAAWRSPNITLSREDCINIARAALETAISNLNQSAQFGDNIYESPGRLYAQMAEFDRLTNQTKYKDMLKQYFLLAEFTRPGFLDLFYNLGCEVEYPDFLAFAVTAWTSARRYTISEDEDELGTMDTKQFTYPSSCQGETLTGGTYFASDPYNTNIASTSSGFFFVLSALLAKATSNNTYIDAAVESAHFIQSHLLNISNSVVLGSIEPSPNCAVDASNLVSDCAGSGLFIEGMVVLADIMAYNTSTIDLLRSTIVDVTSNSLWHEVPTVEVITSSRP
;
A
#
# COMPACT_ATOMS: atom_id res chain seq x y z
N MET A 1 -6.68 -5.44 -25.35
CA MET A 1 -5.46 -4.63 -25.53
C MET A 1 -5.89 -3.16 -25.49
N MET A 2 -5.31 -2.35 -24.60
CA MET A 2 -5.73 -0.98 -24.20
C MET A 2 -6.88 -0.89 -23.18
N LEU A 3 -6.54 -0.73 -21.89
CA LEU A 3 -7.07 0.31 -20.99
C LEU A 3 -6.37 0.20 -19.61
N PHE A 4 -5.18 0.79 -19.50
CA PHE A 4 -4.49 1.08 -18.25
C PHE A 4 -4.09 2.55 -18.35
N VAL A 5 -4.41 3.40 -17.37
CA VAL A 5 -3.69 4.63 -16.97
C VAL A 5 -4.61 5.41 -16.04
N LYS A 6 -4.29 5.60 -14.75
CA LYS A 6 -5.00 6.55 -13.88
C LYS A 6 -4.26 6.90 -12.54
N ILE A 7 -3.63 8.10 -12.38
CA ILE A 7 -2.74 8.58 -11.24
C ILE A 7 -3.15 9.43 -10.04
N SER A 8 -2.61 9.00 -8.89
CA SER A 8 -2.33 9.58 -7.57
C SER A 8 -1.99 11.07 -7.44
N MET A 9 -2.64 11.73 -6.47
CA MET A 9 -1.98 12.74 -5.62
C MET A 9 -2.75 12.96 -4.30
N VAL A 10 -1.98 13.07 -3.22
CA VAL A 10 -2.35 13.32 -1.81
C VAL A 10 -3.01 12.14 -1.09
N ARG A 11 -2.28 11.50 -0.17
CA ARG A 11 -2.61 10.22 0.50
C ARG A 11 -3.84 10.21 1.43
N CYS A 12 -4.59 11.30 1.58
CA CYS A 12 -6.00 11.27 2.07
C CYS A 12 -7.04 11.29 0.92
N HIS A 13 -6.65 11.74 -0.27
CA HIS A 13 -7.48 11.74 -1.50
C HIS A 13 -7.24 10.53 -2.42
N VAL A 14 -6.20 9.71 -2.17
CA VAL A 14 -5.89 8.43 -2.86
C VAL A 14 -7.10 7.49 -2.91
N PHE A 15 -8.02 7.65 -1.96
CA PHE A 15 -9.14 6.76 -1.82
C PHE A 15 -10.24 6.88 -2.87
N LYS A 16 -10.38 8.07 -3.48
CA LYS A 16 -11.35 8.29 -4.58
C LYS A 16 -11.07 7.42 -5.80
N ARG A 17 -9.85 6.87 -5.96
CA ARG A 17 -9.45 6.12 -7.15
C ARG A 17 -9.25 4.63 -6.95
N VAL A 18 -8.74 4.18 -5.81
CA VAL A 18 -8.75 2.74 -5.46
C VAL A 18 -10.16 2.16 -5.62
N TYR A 19 -11.16 2.99 -5.29
CA TYR A 19 -12.58 2.74 -5.53
C TYR A 19 -12.96 2.51 -7.00
N ALA A 20 -12.48 3.36 -7.91
CA ALA A 20 -12.76 3.25 -9.34
C ALA A 20 -12.04 2.04 -9.98
N ASP A 21 -10.84 1.70 -9.48
CA ASP A 21 -10.05 0.58 -9.99
C ASP A 21 -10.62 -0.78 -9.51
N LEU A 22 -11.16 -0.88 -8.27
CA LEU A 22 -11.89 -2.08 -7.82
C LEU A 22 -13.24 -2.25 -8.50
N VAL A 23 -13.98 -1.17 -8.77
CA VAL A 23 -15.26 -1.23 -9.50
C VAL A 23 -15.05 -1.78 -10.91
N VAL A 24 -14.03 -1.31 -11.63
CA VAL A 24 -13.75 -1.77 -13.00
C VAL A 24 -13.20 -3.19 -13.04
N SER A 25 -12.38 -3.59 -12.07
CA SER A 25 -11.88 -4.97 -11.98
C SER A 25 -12.96 -5.97 -11.57
N CYS A 26 -13.94 -5.58 -10.75
CA CYS A 26 -15.09 -6.43 -10.39
C CYS A 26 -16.14 -6.50 -11.50
N LEU A 27 -16.43 -5.40 -12.22
CA LEU A 27 -17.42 -5.38 -13.30
C LEU A 27 -17.01 -6.23 -14.52
N ASN A 28 -15.71 -6.33 -14.80
CA ASN A 28 -15.20 -7.18 -15.88
C ASN A 28 -15.28 -8.68 -15.55
N PHE A 29 -15.42 -9.07 -14.28
CA PHE A 29 -15.58 -10.48 -13.90
C PHE A 29 -17.01 -10.99 -14.13
N THR A 30 -18.01 -10.09 -14.12
CA THR A 30 -19.42 -10.43 -14.38
C THR A 30 -19.81 -10.45 -15.86
N ALA A 31 -18.98 -9.92 -16.77
CA ALA A 31 -19.30 -9.82 -18.20
C ALA A 31 -18.70 -10.96 -19.06
N GLY A 32 -18.04 -11.94 -18.44
CA GLY A 32 -17.32 -13.02 -19.13
C GLY A 32 -18.06 -14.36 -19.19
N PHE A 33 -19.38 -14.37 -19.33
CA PHE A 33 -20.13 -15.60 -19.60
C PHE A 33 -21.39 -15.29 -20.43
N GLU A 34 -21.25 -15.17 -21.75
CA GLU A 34 -22.34 -15.46 -22.68
C GLU A 34 -21.84 -15.64 -24.14
N HIS A 35 -22.29 -16.74 -24.74
CA HIS A 35 -22.26 -17.14 -26.15
C HIS A 35 -20.96 -17.56 -26.87
N SER A 36 -20.84 -18.87 -27.10
CA SER A 36 -21.08 -19.42 -28.45
C SER A 36 -21.49 -20.91 -28.41
N GLU A 37 -22.71 -21.23 -28.84
CA GLU A 37 -23.13 -22.58 -29.22
C GLU A 37 -23.04 -22.74 -30.75
N ASN A 38 -22.44 -23.86 -31.19
CA ASN A 38 -22.94 -24.80 -32.21
C ASN A 38 -21.78 -25.47 -32.97
N SER A 39 -21.57 -26.77 -32.77
CA SER A 39 -21.85 -27.79 -33.81
C SER A 39 -21.43 -29.22 -33.40
N ILE A 40 -22.45 -30.10 -33.33
CA ILE A 40 -22.57 -31.47 -33.90
C ILE A 40 -21.68 -32.61 -33.35
N CYS A 41 -22.39 -33.63 -32.85
CA CYS A 41 -22.00 -34.95 -32.31
C CYS A 41 -21.65 -35.98 -33.41
N PRO A 42 -21.03 -37.16 -33.14
CA PRO A 42 -21.76 -38.24 -32.43
C PRO A 42 -20.96 -39.15 -31.48
N ALA A 43 -21.59 -39.41 -30.33
CA ALA A 43 -21.84 -40.71 -29.68
C ALA A 43 -20.76 -41.79 -29.57
N VAL A 44 -20.27 -42.04 -28.34
CA VAL A 44 -20.00 -43.40 -27.80
C VAL A 44 -20.29 -43.47 -26.28
N ARG A 45 -21.39 -44.16 -25.94
CA ARG A 45 -21.57 -45.14 -24.82
C ARG A 45 -21.46 -44.72 -23.34
N MET A 46 -22.58 -44.18 -22.85
CA MET A 46 -23.32 -44.48 -21.61
C MET A 46 -22.84 -45.67 -20.73
N ARG A 47 -22.48 -45.42 -19.46
CA ARG A 47 -23.01 -46.11 -18.26
C ARG A 47 -22.43 -45.55 -16.93
N GLN A 48 -23.36 -45.23 -16.02
CA GLN A 48 -23.25 -45.30 -14.55
C GLN A 48 -22.30 -44.33 -13.83
N PHE A 49 -22.83 -43.19 -13.37
CA PHE A 49 -22.58 -42.59 -12.04
C PHE A 49 -23.64 -41.49 -11.80
N TYR A 50 -24.90 -41.91 -11.66
CA TYR A 50 -25.96 -41.07 -11.08
C TYR A 50 -26.07 -41.46 -9.60
N ILE A 51 -26.30 -40.47 -8.72
CA ILE A 51 -26.28 -40.52 -7.24
C ILE A 51 -24.93 -40.03 -6.67
N TRP A 52 -24.64 -38.74 -6.82
CA TRP A 52 -23.84 -37.93 -5.87
C TRP A 52 -24.11 -36.41 -5.99
N THR A 53 -24.95 -35.96 -6.93
CA THR A 53 -25.25 -34.55 -7.21
C THR A 53 -26.39 -33.94 -6.37
N LEU A 54 -26.56 -34.35 -5.10
CA LEU A 54 -27.58 -33.76 -4.21
C LEU A 54 -27.05 -33.29 -2.84
N PHE A 55 -25.73 -33.19 -2.65
CA PHE A 55 -25.13 -32.66 -1.41
C PHE A 55 -24.01 -31.62 -1.64
N SER A 56 -24.07 -30.86 -2.73
CA SER A 56 -23.06 -29.84 -3.06
C SER A 56 -23.62 -28.46 -3.41
N VAL A 57 -24.86 -28.14 -3.02
CA VAL A 57 -25.53 -26.86 -3.35
C VAL A 57 -25.91 -26.06 -2.09
N SER A 58 -25.01 -25.99 -1.12
CA SER A 58 -25.19 -25.15 0.07
C SER A 58 -23.87 -24.56 0.55
N TRP A 59 -23.14 -23.89 -0.35
CA TRP A 59 -22.11 -22.90 0.01
C TRP A 59 -21.74 -22.01 -1.19
N TYR A 60 -22.71 -21.64 -2.01
CA TYR A 60 -22.56 -20.38 -2.75
C TYR A 60 -22.99 -19.30 -1.76
N SER A 61 -22.03 -18.85 -0.94
CA SER A 61 -22.13 -17.55 -0.30
C SER A 61 -22.49 -16.58 -1.41
N ALA A 62 -23.70 -16.01 -1.36
CA ALA A 62 -24.06 -14.91 -2.24
C ALA A 62 -23.03 -13.82 -1.95
N VAL A 63 -22.05 -13.67 -2.85
CA VAL A 63 -21.18 -12.51 -2.85
C VAL A 63 -22.11 -11.37 -3.22
N ALA A 64 -22.69 -10.73 -2.21
CA ALA A 64 -23.35 -9.46 -2.41
C ALA A 64 -22.29 -8.56 -3.04
N ALA A 65 -22.50 -8.16 -4.29
CA ALA A 65 -21.70 -7.12 -4.90
C ALA A 65 -21.89 -5.88 -4.01
N GLN A 66 -20.91 -5.63 -3.14
CA GLN A 66 -20.92 -4.42 -2.33
C GLN A 66 -20.83 -3.26 -3.32
N ASP A 67 -21.83 -2.39 -3.25
CA ASP A 67 -21.89 -1.22 -4.10
C ASP A 67 -20.81 -0.27 -3.66
N LEU A 68 -19.75 -0.22 -4.46
CA LEU A 68 -18.73 0.78 -4.33
C LEU A 68 -19.27 2.11 -4.95
N GLN A 69 -20.34 2.71 -4.39
CA GLN A 69 -20.71 4.13 -4.60
C GLN A 69 -20.13 5.02 -3.50
N PRO A 70 -19.56 6.20 -3.80
CA PRO A 70 -19.02 7.07 -2.76
C PRO A 70 -20.06 7.32 -1.66
N PRO A 71 -19.70 7.20 -0.36
CA PRO A 71 -20.63 7.47 0.71
C PRO A 71 -21.29 8.83 0.56
N ALA A 72 -22.59 8.93 0.88
CA ALA A 72 -23.34 10.18 0.75
C ALA A 72 -22.75 11.33 1.58
N ALA A 73 -21.95 11.02 2.60
CA ALA A 73 -21.23 11.99 3.44
C ALA A 73 -20.01 12.62 2.75
N TRP A 74 -19.53 12.07 1.62
CA TRP A 74 -18.38 12.61 0.92
C TRP A 74 -18.68 13.99 0.32
N ARG A 75 -17.81 14.96 0.62
CA ARG A 75 -17.91 16.29 0.01
C ARG A 75 -17.49 16.24 -1.46
N SER A 76 -18.39 16.67 -2.34
CA SER A 76 -18.16 16.77 -3.80
C SER A 76 -17.55 15.48 -4.38
N PRO A 77 -18.30 14.36 -4.40
CA PRO A 77 -17.76 13.07 -4.84
C PRO A 77 -17.48 13.05 -6.35
N ASN A 78 -18.13 13.92 -7.11
CA ASN A 78 -18.04 13.96 -8.57
C ASN A 78 -16.82 14.79 -9.04
N ILE A 79 -15.96 14.17 -9.84
CA ILE A 79 -14.86 14.85 -10.54
C ILE A 79 -15.41 15.41 -11.86
N THR A 80 -15.51 16.73 -11.95
CA THR A 80 -16.01 17.43 -13.15
C THR A 80 -14.90 17.88 -14.11
N LEU A 81 -13.63 17.77 -13.69
CA LEU A 81 -12.47 18.16 -14.46
C LEU A 81 -12.18 17.14 -15.58
N SER A 82 -11.67 17.64 -16.71
CA SER A 82 -11.16 16.75 -17.75
C SER A 82 -9.87 16.06 -17.28
N ARG A 83 -9.51 14.94 -17.92
CA ARG A 83 -8.24 14.25 -17.64
C ARG A 83 -7.04 15.17 -17.82
N GLU A 84 -7.07 15.98 -18.89
CA GLU A 84 -5.99 16.90 -19.22
C GLU A 84 -5.86 18.00 -18.15
N ASP A 85 -6.97 18.56 -17.68
CA ASP A 85 -6.95 19.55 -16.60
C ASP A 85 -6.37 18.96 -15.31
N CYS A 86 -6.75 17.73 -14.95
CA CYS A 86 -6.19 17.04 -13.79
C CYS A 86 -4.67 16.84 -13.91
N ILE A 87 -4.19 16.42 -15.08
CA ILE A 87 -2.75 16.24 -15.34
C ILE A 87 -2.03 17.60 -15.22
N ASN A 88 -2.63 18.67 -15.76
CA ASN A 88 -2.05 20.01 -15.73
C ASN A 88 -1.97 20.57 -14.31
N ILE A 89 -3.00 20.38 -13.50
CA ILE A 89 -3.02 20.78 -12.09
C ILE A 89 -1.97 19.99 -11.29
N ALA A 90 -1.93 18.66 -11.42
CA ALA A 90 -0.98 17.81 -10.71
C ALA A 90 0.48 18.16 -11.09
N ARG A 91 0.74 18.39 -12.38
CA ARG A 91 2.03 18.84 -12.88
C ARG A 91 2.44 20.18 -12.31
N ALA A 92 1.56 21.17 -12.33
CA ALA A 92 1.84 22.50 -11.77
C ALA A 92 2.12 22.44 -10.26
N ALA A 93 1.42 21.57 -9.52
CA ALA A 93 1.68 21.35 -8.10
C ALA A 93 3.08 20.74 -7.87
N LEU A 94 3.48 19.73 -8.64
CA LEU A 94 4.83 19.16 -8.58
C LEU A 94 5.91 20.18 -8.92
N GLU A 95 5.73 20.94 -10.00
CA GLU A 95 6.69 21.98 -10.40
C GLU A 95 6.83 23.04 -9.30
N THR A 96 5.74 23.39 -8.62
CA THR A 96 5.76 24.29 -7.47
C THR A 96 6.55 23.68 -6.31
N ALA A 97 6.29 22.42 -5.94
CA ALA A 97 7.03 21.73 -4.88
C ALA A 97 8.52 21.61 -5.20
N ILE A 98 8.87 21.26 -6.44
CA ILE A 98 10.25 21.16 -6.93
C ILE A 98 10.97 22.51 -6.83
N SER A 99 10.30 23.63 -7.15
CA SER A 99 10.94 24.96 -7.06
C SER A 99 11.25 25.41 -5.63
N ASN A 100 10.70 24.72 -4.61
CA ASN A 100 11.03 24.95 -3.20
C ASN A 100 12.19 24.08 -2.70
N LEU A 101 12.75 23.19 -3.55
CA LEU A 101 13.95 22.43 -3.21
C LEU A 101 15.20 23.33 -3.30
N ASN A 102 16.14 23.12 -2.39
CA ASN A 102 17.46 23.72 -2.41
C ASN A 102 18.39 22.98 -3.41
N GLN A 103 19.65 23.43 -3.51
CA GLN A 103 20.64 22.85 -4.43
C GLN A 103 21.01 21.40 -4.12
N SER A 104 20.75 20.93 -2.89
CA SER A 104 20.91 19.54 -2.46
C SER A 104 19.66 18.69 -2.71
N ALA A 105 18.69 19.21 -3.48
CA ALA A 105 17.38 18.59 -3.70
C ALA A 105 16.58 18.35 -2.41
N GLN A 106 16.87 19.07 -1.33
CA GLN A 106 16.15 18.98 -0.06
C GLN A 106 15.23 20.19 0.14
N PHE A 107 14.19 20.05 0.96
CA PHE A 107 13.47 21.22 1.46
C PHE A 107 14.35 21.98 2.47
N GLY A 108 14.02 23.24 2.74
CA GLY A 108 14.69 24.04 3.77
C GLY A 108 14.34 23.62 5.20
N ASP A 109 13.53 22.58 5.37
CA ASP A 109 13.24 21.97 6.66
C ASP A 109 14.29 20.91 7.02
N ASN A 110 14.38 20.55 8.30
CA ASN A 110 15.26 19.46 8.74
C ASN A 110 14.60 18.07 8.57
N ILE A 111 13.54 17.96 7.76
CA ILE A 111 12.73 16.76 7.61
C ILE A 111 13.09 16.09 6.28
N TYR A 112 14.17 15.31 6.32
CA TYR A 112 14.70 14.60 5.15
C TYR A 112 13.75 13.58 4.51
N GLU A 113 12.68 13.17 5.20
CA GLU A 113 11.64 12.34 4.58
C GLU A 113 10.80 13.10 3.55
N SER A 114 10.63 14.41 3.73
CA SER A 114 9.74 15.23 2.90
C SER A 114 10.17 15.23 1.43
N PRO A 115 11.46 15.44 1.08
CA PRO A 115 11.92 15.43 -0.30
C PRO A 115 11.67 14.11 -1.02
N GLY A 116 11.98 12.97 -0.43
CA GLY A 116 11.73 11.73 -1.17
C GLY A 116 10.26 11.31 -1.22
N ARG A 117 9.36 11.85 -0.36
CA ARG A 117 7.91 11.75 -0.62
C ARG A 117 7.55 12.50 -1.90
N LEU A 118 8.16 13.66 -2.15
CA LEU A 118 8.02 14.36 -3.43
C LEU A 118 8.64 13.55 -4.58
N TYR A 119 9.79 12.90 -4.39
CA TYR A 119 10.42 12.06 -5.41
C TYR A 119 9.50 10.91 -5.84
N ALA A 120 8.93 10.20 -4.87
CA ALA A 120 7.94 9.15 -5.13
C ALA A 120 6.71 9.68 -5.88
N GLN A 121 6.22 10.88 -5.56
CA GLN A 121 5.11 11.51 -6.29
C GLN A 121 5.46 11.91 -7.73
N MET A 122 6.69 12.34 -7.98
CA MET A 122 7.19 12.64 -9.32
C MET A 122 7.31 11.37 -10.17
N ALA A 123 7.88 10.31 -9.60
CA ALA A 123 8.02 9.01 -10.27
C ALA A 123 6.66 8.39 -10.57
N GLU A 124 5.76 8.45 -9.59
CA GLU A 124 4.38 8.09 -9.75
C GLU A 124 3.82 8.92 -10.90
N PHE A 125 3.80 10.27 -10.85
CA PHE A 125 3.26 11.15 -11.92
C PHE A 125 3.66 10.69 -13.32
N ASP A 126 4.95 10.43 -13.54
CA ASP A 126 5.48 9.92 -14.80
C ASP A 126 4.81 8.60 -15.20
N ARG A 127 4.75 7.62 -14.30
CA ARG A 127 4.17 6.29 -14.53
C ARG A 127 2.74 6.33 -15.07
N LEU A 128 1.81 7.01 -14.40
CA LEU A 128 0.40 7.05 -14.85
C LEU A 128 0.02 8.34 -15.59
N THR A 129 0.99 9.09 -16.08
CA THR A 129 0.81 9.91 -17.28
C THR A 129 1.48 9.28 -18.50
N ASN A 130 2.15 8.14 -18.31
CA ASN A 130 2.98 7.47 -19.32
C ASN A 130 4.03 8.42 -19.92
N GLN A 131 4.72 9.14 -19.04
CA GLN A 131 5.78 10.10 -19.34
C GLN A 131 7.04 9.72 -18.58
N THR A 132 8.16 10.37 -18.91
CA THR A 132 9.44 10.22 -18.20
C THR A 132 10.03 11.59 -17.86
N LYS A 133 9.14 12.56 -17.62
CA LYS A 133 9.49 13.98 -17.48
C LYS A 133 10.44 14.21 -16.31
N TYR A 134 10.22 13.50 -15.21
CA TYR A 134 10.98 13.66 -13.98
C TYR A 134 12.08 12.60 -13.82
N LYS A 135 12.09 11.56 -14.65
CA LYS A 135 13.04 10.44 -14.55
C LYS A 135 14.51 10.85 -14.37
N ASP A 136 15.05 11.71 -15.24
CA ASP A 136 16.47 12.11 -15.16
C ASP A 136 16.75 13.05 -13.98
N MET A 137 15.77 13.89 -13.62
CA MET A 137 15.83 14.73 -12.43
C MET A 137 15.87 13.89 -11.16
N LEU A 138 15.05 12.85 -11.08
CA LEU A 138 15.00 11.92 -9.94
C LEU A 138 16.34 11.21 -9.74
N LYS A 139 16.97 10.71 -10.82
CA LYS A 139 18.31 10.12 -10.74
C LYS A 139 19.31 11.06 -10.07
N GLN A 140 19.29 12.34 -10.43
CA GLN A 140 20.18 13.34 -9.83
C GLN A 140 19.80 13.64 -8.39
N TYR A 141 18.51 13.75 -8.08
CA TYR A 141 18.02 14.05 -6.74
C TYR A 141 18.36 12.98 -5.73
N PHE A 142 18.22 11.68 -6.07
CA PHE A 142 18.65 10.60 -5.18
C PHE A 142 20.15 10.64 -4.90
N LEU A 143 20.98 10.90 -5.92
CA LEU A 143 22.43 11.03 -5.74
C LEU A 143 22.79 12.22 -4.85
N LEU A 144 22.15 13.37 -5.05
CA LEU A 144 22.37 14.57 -4.23
C LEU A 144 21.91 14.39 -2.79
N ALA A 145 20.77 13.74 -2.59
CA ALA A 145 20.21 13.46 -1.28
C ALA A 145 21.12 12.52 -0.48
N GLU A 146 21.56 11.41 -1.08
CA GLU A 146 22.51 10.47 -0.48
C GLU A 146 23.87 11.11 -0.19
N PHE A 147 24.37 11.95 -1.10
CA PHE A 147 25.60 12.69 -0.88
C PHE A 147 25.47 13.69 0.29
N THR A 148 24.34 14.39 0.38
CA THR A 148 24.08 15.39 1.43
C THR A 148 23.88 14.73 2.79
N ARG A 149 23.23 13.57 2.81
CA ARG A 149 22.98 12.78 4.02
C ARG A 149 23.27 11.31 3.72
N PRO A 150 24.46 10.81 4.09
CA PRO A 150 24.75 9.38 3.99
C PRO A 150 23.69 8.55 4.73
N GLY A 151 23.19 7.51 4.07
CA GLY A 151 22.07 6.71 4.56
C GLY A 151 20.70 7.34 4.28
N PHE A 152 20.60 8.27 3.34
CA PHE A 152 19.30 8.78 2.88
C PHE A 152 18.47 7.66 2.25
N LEU A 153 19.11 6.84 1.43
CA LEU A 153 18.47 5.66 0.82
C LEU A 153 18.03 4.63 1.86
N ASP A 154 18.72 4.55 2.99
CA ASP A 154 18.42 3.64 4.10
C ASP A 154 17.14 4.01 4.84
N LEU A 155 16.70 5.27 4.75
CA LEU A 155 15.52 5.82 5.40
C LEU A 155 14.27 5.75 4.51
N PHE A 156 14.42 5.31 3.25
CA PHE A 156 13.41 5.53 2.22
C PHE A 156 12.46 4.36 2.00
N TYR A 157 11.53 4.27 2.94
CA TYR A 157 10.32 3.46 2.93
C TYR A 157 9.33 3.74 1.74
N ASN A 158 9.53 4.81 0.98
CA ASN A 158 8.62 5.25 -0.11
C ASN A 158 9.10 4.91 -1.53
N LEU A 159 10.22 4.20 -1.70
CA LEU A 159 10.80 3.88 -3.01
C LEU A 159 10.00 2.84 -3.82
N GLY A 160 8.94 2.26 -3.25
CA GLY A 160 8.12 1.23 -3.90
C GLY A 160 7.63 1.63 -5.30
N CYS A 161 7.22 2.90 -5.48
CA CYS A 161 6.67 3.39 -6.75
C CYS A 161 7.71 3.44 -7.89
N GLU A 162 9.00 3.33 -7.59
CA GLU A 162 10.09 3.51 -8.55
C GLU A 162 10.65 2.19 -9.11
N VAL A 163 10.26 1.06 -8.53
CA VAL A 163 10.78 -0.28 -8.88
C VAL A 163 10.50 -0.66 -10.35
N GLU A 164 9.45 -0.09 -10.95
CA GLU A 164 9.12 -0.33 -12.37
C GLU A 164 10.12 0.30 -13.34
N TYR A 165 10.92 1.28 -12.89
CA TYR A 165 12.06 1.76 -13.66
C TYR A 165 13.30 0.92 -13.28
N PRO A 166 13.91 0.19 -14.24
CA PRO A 166 15.13 -0.59 -13.97
C PRO A 166 16.25 0.22 -13.33
N ASP A 167 16.29 1.53 -13.64
CA ASP A 167 17.27 2.48 -13.12
C ASP A 167 17.16 2.73 -11.60
N PHE A 168 16.01 2.45 -10.98
CA PHE A 168 15.74 2.71 -9.55
C PHE A 168 15.59 1.42 -8.75
N LEU A 169 15.57 0.25 -9.41
CA LEU A 169 15.52 -1.06 -8.74
C LEU A 169 16.65 -1.21 -7.71
N ALA A 170 17.87 -0.75 -8.03
CA ALA A 170 19.00 -0.81 -7.10
C ALA A 170 18.78 0.03 -5.82
N PHE A 171 18.13 1.20 -5.93
CA PHE A 171 17.78 2.03 -4.78
C PHE A 171 16.72 1.34 -3.93
N ALA A 172 15.68 0.78 -4.57
CA ALA A 172 14.64 0.03 -3.88
C ALA A 172 15.20 -1.19 -3.12
N VAL A 173 16.12 -1.94 -3.72
CA VAL A 173 16.79 -3.08 -3.06
C VAL A 173 17.63 -2.60 -1.87
N THR A 174 18.32 -1.47 -1.99
CA THR A 174 19.11 -0.88 -0.89
C THR A 174 18.21 -0.50 0.29
N ALA A 175 17.13 0.23 0.02
CA ALA A 175 16.17 0.64 1.04
C ALA A 175 15.48 -0.56 1.69
N TRP A 176 15.09 -1.57 0.90
CA TRP A 176 14.52 -2.80 1.43
C TRP A 176 15.49 -3.54 2.34
N THR A 177 16.75 -3.64 1.94
CA THR A 177 17.80 -4.31 2.74
C THR A 177 18.03 -3.59 4.05
N SER A 178 18.03 -2.25 4.05
CA SER A 178 18.09 -1.45 5.28
C SER A 178 16.87 -1.71 6.17
N ALA A 179 15.67 -1.59 5.61
CA ALA A 179 14.42 -1.77 6.35
C ALA A 179 14.28 -3.17 6.94
N ARG A 180 14.70 -4.23 6.21
CA ARG A 180 14.64 -5.61 6.70
C ARG A 180 15.42 -5.82 8.00
N ARG A 181 16.49 -5.05 8.24
CA ARG A 181 17.25 -5.10 9.50
C ARG A 181 16.47 -4.62 10.72
N TYR A 182 15.31 -3.98 10.52
CA TYR A 182 14.43 -3.50 11.58
C TYR A 182 13.02 -4.12 11.48
N THR A 183 12.86 -5.14 10.64
CA THR A 183 11.65 -5.96 10.53
C THR A 183 11.92 -7.32 11.17
N ILE A 184 11.08 -7.71 12.12
CA ILE A 184 11.22 -8.98 12.85
C ILE A 184 11.10 -10.16 11.87
N SER A 185 12.11 -11.01 11.82
CA SER A 185 12.04 -12.30 11.12
C SER A 185 11.47 -13.41 12.00
N GLU A 186 11.08 -14.53 11.40
CA GLU A 186 10.62 -15.72 12.12
C GLU A 186 11.64 -16.18 13.18
N ASP A 187 12.91 -16.34 12.80
CA ASP A 187 14.00 -16.70 13.72
C ASP A 187 14.16 -15.72 14.90
N GLU A 188 13.97 -14.42 14.67
CA GLU A 188 14.11 -13.38 15.69
C GLU A 188 12.90 -13.36 16.63
N ASP A 189 11.71 -13.68 16.11
CA ASP A 189 10.49 -13.83 16.89
C ASP A 189 10.57 -15.04 17.82
N GLU A 190 11.09 -16.18 17.34
CA GLU A 190 11.32 -17.38 18.16
C GLU A 190 12.31 -17.13 19.31
N LEU A 191 13.34 -16.31 19.06
CA LEU A 191 14.33 -15.92 20.07
C LEU A 191 13.82 -14.81 21.00
N GLY A 192 12.82 -14.04 20.58
CA GLY A 192 12.33 -12.85 21.29
C GLY A 192 13.36 -11.71 21.34
N THR A 193 14.30 -11.67 20.39
CA THR A 193 15.41 -10.72 20.35
C THR A 193 15.82 -10.40 18.92
N MET A 194 16.32 -9.18 18.69
CA MET A 194 16.81 -8.71 17.39
C MET A 194 18.17 -8.03 17.55
N ASP A 195 19.14 -8.33 16.70
CA ASP A 195 20.52 -7.80 16.83
C ASP A 195 20.60 -6.26 16.82
N THR A 196 19.67 -5.59 16.14
CA THR A 196 19.61 -4.12 16.09
C THR A 196 18.92 -3.48 17.28
N LYS A 197 18.34 -4.27 18.19
CA LYS A 197 17.54 -3.80 19.33
C LYS A 197 18.12 -4.28 20.64
N GLN A 198 18.16 -3.42 21.65
CA GLN A 198 18.76 -3.69 22.97
C GLN A 198 17.69 -4.00 24.03
N PHE A 199 16.71 -4.82 23.65
CA PHE A 199 15.67 -5.32 24.55
C PHE A 199 15.15 -6.66 24.04
N THR A 200 14.51 -7.41 24.93
CA THR A 200 13.76 -8.62 24.61
C THR A 200 12.28 -8.30 24.47
N TYR A 201 11.57 -9.02 23.62
CA TYR A 201 10.12 -8.92 23.46
C TYR A 201 9.46 -10.29 23.58
N PRO A 202 8.16 -10.38 23.90
CA PRO A 202 7.47 -11.66 23.89
C PRO A 202 7.44 -12.22 22.47
N SER A 203 7.66 -13.53 22.32
CA SER A 203 7.61 -14.24 21.02
C SER A 203 6.20 -14.30 20.41
N SER A 204 5.19 -13.74 21.09
CA SER A 204 3.85 -13.60 20.55
C SER A 204 3.11 -12.47 21.27
N CYS A 205 2.20 -11.83 20.54
CA CYS A 205 1.24 -10.89 21.07
C CYS A 205 -0.17 -11.40 20.82
N GLN A 206 -0.97 -11.53 21.87
CA GLN A 206 -2.36 -12.02 21.76
C GLN A 206 -2.49 -13.40 21.09
N GLY A 207 -1.44 -14.23 21.18
CA GLY A 207 -1.38 -15.56 20.56
C GLY A 207 -0.88 -15.56 19.11
N GLU A 208 -0.52 -14.40 18.56
CA GLU A 208 -0.04 -14.22 17.19
C GLU A 208 1.43 -13.79 17.16
N THR A 209 2.18 -14.26 16.16
CA THR A 209 3.61 -13.93 15.94
C THR A 209 3.81 -12.43 15.64
N LEU A 210 4.92 -11.84 16.07
CA LEU A 210 5.29 -10.46 15.70
C LEU A 210 6.08 -10.39 14.37
N THR A 211 6.36 -11.53 13.73
CA THR A 211 7.07 -11.62 12.45
C THR A 211 6.44 -10.72 11.40
N GLY A 212 7.27 -9.97 10.67
CA GLY A 212 6.83 -8.99 9.66
C GLY A 212 6.56 -7.59 10.21
N GLY A 213 6.54 -7.41 11.54
CA GLY A 213 6.44 -6.11 12.18
C GLY A 213 7.75 -5.32 12.06
N THR A 214 7.65 -4.04 11.65
CA THR A 214 8.81 -3.16 11.45
C THR A 214 8.84 -2.03 12.48
N TYR A 215 9.96 -1.90 13.17
CA TYR A 215 10.16 -0.86 14.18
C TYR A 215 10.11 0.55 13.57
N PHE A 216 9.55 1.50 14.33
CA PHE A 216 9.41 2.89 13.90
C PHE A 216 10.76 3.57 13.66
N ALA A 217 11.72 3.33 14.56
CA ALA A 217 13.02 3.98 14.53
C ALA A 217 14.18 2.98 14.60
N SER A 218 15.32 3.39 14.08
CA SER A 218 16.59 2.65 14.17
C SER A 218 17.25 2.72 15.55
N ASP A 219 16.73 3.56 16.45
CA ASP A 219 17.18 3.62 17.85
C ASP A 219 17.07 2.22 18.49
N PRO A 220 18.18 1.66 19.04
CA PRO A 220 18.18 0.36 19.68
C PRO A 220 17.22 0.21 20.86
N TYR A 221 16.80 1.30 21.50
CA TYR A 221 15.90 1.30 22.64
C TYR A 221 14.45 1.64 22.27
N ASN A 222 14.19 2.04 21.01
CA ASN A 222 12.83 2.25 20.54
C ASN A 222 12.13 0.90 20.34
N THR A 223 11.12 0.65 21.15
CA THR A 223 10.31 -0.56 21.15
C THR A 223 9.11 -0.47 20.20
N ASN A 224 8.78 0.69 19.67
CA ASN A 224 7.53 0.90 18.95
C ASN A 224 7.56 0.23 17.56
N ILE A 225 6.60 -0.64 17.27
CA ILE A 225 6.40 -1.23 15.95
C ILE A 225 5.20 -0.51 15.30
N ALA A 226 5.47 0.31 14.29
CA ALA A 226 4.48 1.21 13.71
C ALA A 226 3.81 0.62 12.46
N SER A 227 2.51 0.91 12.27
CA SER A 227 1.78 0.54 11.06
C SER A 227 2.33 1.21 9.81
N THR A 228 2.85 2.43 9.94
CA THR A 228 3.46 3.17 8.83
C THR A 228 4.74 2.50 8.36
N SER A 229 5.69 2.21 9.26
CA SER A 229 6.93 1.51 8.93
C SER A 229 6.65 0.11 8.37
N SER A 230 5.76 -0.64 9.02
CA SER A 230 5.38 -1.99 8.57
C SER A 230 4.67 -1.95 7.21
N GLY A 231 3.77 -1.00 7.00
CA GLY A 231 3.04 -0.81 5.74
C GLY A 231 3.96 -0.40 4.59
N PHE A 232 4.97 0.42 4.84
CA PHE A 232 5.96 0.73 3.82
C PHE A 232 6.85 -0.45 3.46
N PHE A 233 7.35 -1.17 4.45
CA PHE A 233 8.14 -2.38 4.21
C PHE A 233 7.32 -3.42 3.44
N PHE A 234 6.03 -3.56 3.77
CA PHE A 234 5.08 -4.38 3.04
C PHE A 234 4.95 -3.97 1.57
N VAL A 235 4.64 -2.69 1.29
CA VAL A 235 4.48 -2.17 -0.08
C VAL A 235 5.77 -2.35 -0.89
N LEU A 236 6.93 -2.03 -0.31
CA LEU A 236 8.22 -2.17 -0.98
C LEU A 236 8.54 -3.64 -1.28
N SER A 237 8.28 -4.54 -0.33
CA SER A 237 8.43 -5.99 -0.52
C SER A 237 7.53 -6.49 -1.64
N ALA A 238 6.25 -6.11 -1.65
CA ALA A 238 5.30 -6.52 -2.68
C ALA A 238 5.71 -6.00 -4.07
N LEU A 239 6.17 -4.75 -4.18
CA LEU A 239 6.60 -4.17 -5.46
C LEU A 239 7.91 -4.79 -5.98
N LEU A 240 8.87 -5.07 -5.09
CA LEU A 240 10.08 -5.82 -5.44
C LEU A 240 9.77 -7.25 -5.85
N ALA A 241 8.86 -7.93 -5.16
CA ALA A 241 8.37 -9.26 -5.53
C ALA A 241 7.75 -9.25 -6.92
N LYS A 242 6.89 -8.26 -7.21
CA LYS A 242 6.27 -8.11 -8.54
C LYS A 242 7.31 -7.86 -9.64
N ALA A 243 8.31 -7.02 -9.38
CA ALA A 243 9.31 -6.66 -10.37
C ALA A 243 10.36 -7.76 -10.62
N THR A 244 10.66 -8.59 -9.61
CA THR A 244 11.77 -9.55 -9.66
C THR A 244 11.34 -11.01 -9.62
N SER A 245 10.08 -11.30 -9.27
CA SER A 245 9.56 -12.64 -9.00
C SER A 245 10.37 -13.43 -7.96
N ASN A 246 11.03 -12.72 -7.02
CA ASN A 246 11.84 -13.33 -5.98
C ASN A 246 10.98 -13.65 -4.73
N ASN A 247 10.99 -14.93 -4.32
CA ASN A 247 10.23 -15.41 -3.16
C ASN A 247 10.61 -14.70 -1.85
N THR A 248 11.86 -14.29 -1.66
CA THR A 248 12.26 -13.56 -0.43
C THR A 248 11.42 -12.29 -0.22
N TYR A 249 11.08 -11.59 -1.31
CA TYR A 249 10.22 -10.41 -1.22
C TYR A 249 8.73 -10.76 -1.09
N ILE A 250 8.30 -11.91 -1.64
CA ILE A 250 6.94 -12.42 -1.46
C ILE A 250 6.71 -12.79 0.00
N ASP A 251 7.62 -13.58 0.58
CA ASP A 251 7.54 -14.05 1.96
C ASP A 251 7.51 -12.86 2.92
N ALA A 252 8.42 -11.88 2.74
CA ALA A 252 8.42 -10.65 3.53
C ALA A 252 7.13 -9.83 3.39
N ALA A 253 6.54 -9.76 2.19
CA ALA A 253 5.26 -9.08 1.98
C ALA A 253 4.11 -9.80 2.70
N VAL A 254 4.09 -11.14 2.66
CA VAL A 254 3.09 -11.96 3.35
C VAL A 254 3.22 -11.83 4.87
N GLU A 255 4.44 -11.90 5.41
CA GLU A 255 4.74 -11.69 6.83
C GLU A 255 4.20 -10.34 7.31
N SER A 256 4.54 -9.24 6.61
CA SER A 256 4.08 -7.91 7.01
C SER A 256 2.57 -7.72 6.84
N ALA A 257 1.95 -8.32 5.83
CA ALA A 257 0.50 -8.31 5.67
C ALA A 257 -0.18 -9.03 6.85
N HIS A 258 0.33 -10.20 7.25
CA HIS A 258 -0.17 -10.97 8.39
C HIS A 258 0.00 -10.18 9.70
N PHE A 259 1.18 -9.60 9.94
CA PHE A 259 1.43 -8.77 11.11
C PHE A 259 0.42 -7.63 11.25
N ILE A 260 0.19 -6.87 10.17
CA ILE A 260 -0.76 -5.74 10.19
C ILE A 260 -2.17 -6.27 10.48
N GLN A 261 -2.59 -7.37 9.86
CA GLN A 261 -3.90 -7.98 10.07
C GLN A 261 -4.11 -8.46 11.51
N SER A 262 -3.12 -9.13 12.08
CA SER A 262 -3.25 -9.77 13.40
C SER A 262 -3.15 -8.78 14.56
N HIS A 263 -2.33 -7.73 14.42
CA HIS A 263 -2.02 -6.83 15.54
C HIS A 263 -2.57 -5.43 15.41
N LEU A 264 -2.70 -4.92 14.18
CA LEU A 264 -2.96 -3.51 13.94
C LEU A 264 -4.29 -3.26 13.24
N LEU A 265 -4.91 -4.27 12.60
CA LEU A 265 -6.21 -4.12 11.97
C LEU A 265 -7.32 -4.22 13.02
N ASN A 266 -8.06 -3.13 13.21
CA ASN A 266 -9.23 -3.17 14.07
C ASN A 266 -10.36 -3.94 13.38
N ILE A 267 -10.63 -5.16 13.84
CA ILE A 267 -11.64 -6.07 13.27
C ILE A 267 -13.05 -5.45 13.23
N SER A 268 -13.36 -4.46 14.08
CA SER A 268 -14.69 -3.85 14.14
C SER A 268 -14.95 -2.84 13.01
N ASN A 269 -13.90 -2.26 12.42
CA ASN A 269 -14.03 -1.21 11.41
C ASN A 269 -12.92 -1.23 10.34
N SER A 270 -12.16 -2.33 10.25
CA SER A 270 -11.03 -2.56 9.34
C SER A 270 -10.07 -1.38 9.17
N VAL A 271 -9.94 -0.51 10.18
CA VAL A 271 -8.95 0.56 10.19
C VAL A 271 -7.65 0.03 10.79
N VAL A 272 -6.53 0.34 10.15
CA VAL A 272 -5.21 0.02 10.69
C VAL A 272 -4.83 1.05 11.75
N LEU A 273 -4.55 0.58 12.95
CA LEU A 273 -4.16 1.35 14.13
C LEU A 273 -2.69 1.80 14.04
N GLY A 274 -2.30 2.75 14.90
CA GLY A 274 -1.02 3.44 14.81
C GLY A 274 0.21 2.55 15.03
N SER A 275 0.28 1.85 16.16
CA SER A 275 1.46 1.04 16.51
C SER A 275 1.17 0.04 17.61
N ILE A 276 2.07 -0.92 17.79
CA ILE A 276 2.08 -1.84 18.93
C ILE A 276 3.41 -1.73 19.67
N GLU A 277 3.34 -1.76 21.00
CA GLU A 277 4.51 -1.96 21.85
C GLU A 277 4.64 -3.45 22.18
N PRO A 278 5.72 -4.12 21.75
CA PRO A 278 6.00 -5.52 22.00
C PRO A 278 6.48 -5.70 23.45
N SER A 279 5.58 -5.39 24.37
CA SER A 279 5.68 -5.58 25.81
C SER A 279 4.83 -6.78 26.22
N PRO A 280 4.92 -7.30 27.46
CA PRO A 280 4.07 -8.40 27.92
C PRO A 280 2.55 -8.15 27.77
N ASN A 281 2.13 -6.89 27.65
CA ASN A 281 0.74 -6.51 27.48
C ASN A 281 0.36 -6.21 26.02
N CYS A 282 1.33 -6.15 25.09
CA CYS A 282 1.10 -5.91 23.66
C CYS A 282 0.20 -4.69 23.42
N ALA A 283 0.54 -3.59 24.09
CA ALA A 283 -0.27 -2.39 24.09
C ALA A 283 -0.30 -1.79 22.68
N VAL A 284 -1.52 -1.64 22.14
CA VAL A 284 -1.74 -1.02 20.84
C VAL A 284 -2.09 0.45 21.04
N ASP A 285 -1.34 1.33 20.40
CA ASP A 285 -1.64 2.76 20.36
C ASP A 285 -2.73 3.04 19.31
N ALA A 286 -3.93 3.36 19.80
CA ALA A 286 -5.06 3.81 19.00
C ALA A 286 -5.27 5.34 19.03
N SER A 287 -4.33 6.09 19.62
CA SER A 287 -4.50 7.54 19.88
C SER A 287 -4.08 8.45 18.72
N ASN A 288 -3.40 7.93 17.70
CA ASN A 288 -2.85 8.70 16.58
C ASN A 288 -3.66 8.57 15.28
N LEU A 289 -4.82 9.24 15.23
CA LEU A 289 -5.76 9.24 14.10
C LEU A 289 -5.15 9.64 12.73
N VAL A 290 -4.05 10.41 12.72
CA VAL A 290 -3.34 10.79 11.48
C VAL A 290 -2.45 9.65 10.97
N SER A 291 -1.87 8.85 11.88
CA SER A 291 -1.10 7.64 11.56
C SER A 291 -2.03 6.53 11.04
N ASP A 292 -3.27 6.48 11.52
CA ASP A 292 -4.27 5.49 11.10
C ASP A 292 -4.62 5.61 9.61
N CYS A 293 -4.60 6.85 9.08
CA CYS A 293 -4.84 7.06 7.65
C CYS A 293 -3.68 6.55 6.78
N ALA A 294 -2.44 6.88 7.15
CA ALA A 294 -1.27 6.42 6.42
C ALA A 294 -1.13 4.89 6.50
N GLY A 295 -1.31 4.31 7.68
CA GLY A 295 -1.24 2.85 7.90
C GLY A 295 -2.26 2.09 7.06
N SER A 296 -3.53 2.52 7.07
CA SER A 296 -4.57 1.82 6.28
C SER A 296 -4.36 2.01 4.78
N GLY A 297 -3.92 3.20 4.35
CA GLY A 297 -3.61 3.46 2.95
C GLY A 297 -2.48 2.58 2.42
N LEU A 298 -1.39 2.42 3.18
CA LEU A 298 -0.28 1.55 2.84
C LEU A 298 -0.66 0.08 2.87
N PHE A 299 -1.48 -0.33 3.84
CA PHE A 299 -1.99 -1.70 3.90
C PHE A 299 -2.84 -2.02 2.65
N ILE A 300 -3.77 -1.14 2.27
CA ILE A 300 -4.56 -1.29 1.04
C ILE A 300 -3.65 -1.35 -0.20
N GLU A 301 -2.67 -0.45 -0.31
CA GLU A 301 -1.71 -0.41 -1.43
C GLU A 301 -0.92 -1.73 -1.55
N GLY A 302 -0.36 -2.22 -0.44
CA GLY A 302 0.38 -3.49 -0.42
C GLY A 302 -0.52 -4.69 -0.73
N MET A 303 -1.74 -4.72 -0.18
CA MET A 303 -2.71 -5.80 -0.41
C MET A 303 -3.15 -5.88 -1.87
N VAL A 304 -3.28 -4.75 -2.57
CA VAL A 304 -3.57 -4.73 -4.02
C VAL A 304 -2.44 -5.40 -4.82
N VAL A 305 -1.18 -5.06 -4.52
CA VAL A 305 -0.03 -5.64 -5.22
C VAL A 305 0.11 -7.12 -4.87
N LEU A 306 -0.05 -7.48 -3.60
CA LEU A 306 0.01 -8.86 -3.15
C LEU A 306 -1.10 -9.72 -3.75
N ALA A 307 -2.33 -9.20 -3.86
CA ALA A 307 -3.43 -9.89 -4.51
C ALA A 307 -3.12 -10.20 -5.99
N ASP A 308 -2.50 -9.28 -6.71
CA ASP A 308 -2.06 -9.49 -8.09
C ASP A 308 -1.02 -10.62 -8.19
N ILE A 309 -0.01 -10.63 -7.30
CA ILE A 309 1.01 -11.69 -7.23
C ILE A 309 0.38 -13.05 -6.89
N MET A 310 -0.58 -13.08 -5.97
CA MET A 310 -1.27 -14.29 -5.51
C MET A 310 -2.42 -14.73 -6.43
N ALA A 311 -2.52 -14.16 -7.63
CA ALA A 311 -3.56 -14.45 -8.61
C ALA A 311 -5.00 -14.28 -8.07
N TYR A 312 -5.21 -13.25 -7.25
CA TYR A 312 -6.50 -12.81 -6.75
C TYR A 312 -7.27 -13.89 -5.97
N ASN A 313 -6.60 -14.57 -5.04
CA ASN A 313 -7.25 -15.49 -4.11
C ASN A 313 -8.39 -14.80 -3.33
N THR A 314 -9.49 -15.52 -3.14
CA THR A 314 -10.75 -14.96 -2.62
C THR A 314 -10.61 -14.29 -1.25
N SER A 315 -9.85 -14.90 -0.33
CA SER A 315 -9.65 -14.36 1.02
C SER A 315 -8.98 -12.98 1.03
N THR A 316 -7.91 -12.81 0.24
CA THR A 316 -7.19 -11.53 0.11
C THR A 316 -8.09 -10.46 -0.50
N ILE A 317 -8.91 -10.83 -1.50
CA ILE A 317 -9.83 -9.90 -2.16
C ILE A 317 -10.97 -9.48 -1.24
N ASP A 318 -11.52 -10.40 -0.45
CA ASP A 318 -12.60 -10.09 0.48
C ASP A 318 -12.10 -9.19 1.62
N LEU A 319 -10.91 -9.46 2.15
CA LEU A 319 -10.27 -8.60 3.14
C LEU A 319 -9.98 -7.21 2.57
N LEU A 320 -9.40 -7.12 1.37
CA LEU A 320 -9.13 -5.85 0.70
C LEU A 320 -10.43 -5.05 0.50
N ARG A 321 -11.50 -5.71 0.05
CA ARG A 321 -12.80 -5.06 -0.17
C ARG A 321 -13.39 -4.53 1.14
N SER A 322 -13.40 -5.35 2.20
CA SER A 322 -13.90 -4.95 3.52
C SER A 322 -13.13 -3.74 4.05
N THR A 323 -11.79 -3.80 3.97
CA THR A 323 -10.90 -2.71 4.40
C THR A 323 -11.24 -1.41 3.68
N ILE A 324 -11.42 -1.45 2.36
CA ILE A 324 -11.76 -0.26 1.57
C ILE A 324 -13.13 0.31 1.95
N VAL A 325 -14.14 -0.53 2.12
CA VAL A 325 -15.48 -0.06 2.49
C VAL A 325 -15.48 0.59 3.87
N ASP A 326 -14.84 -0.03 4.85
CA ASP A 326 -14.87 0.51 6.21
C ASP A 326 -14.04 1.79 6.33
N VAL A 327 -12.86 1.81 5.71
CA VAL A 327 -12.01 2.99 5.66
C VAL A 327 -12.73 4.14 4.91
N THR A 328 -13.50 3.88 3.83
CA THR A 328 -14.21 4.92 3.02
C THR A 328 -15.37 5.53 3.78
N SER A 329 -15.95 4.74 4.67
CA SER A 329 -17.08 5.11 5.50
C SER A 329 -16.66 5.85 6.77
N ASN A 330 -15.35 5.90 7.07
CA ASN A 330 -14.83 6.57 8.25
C ASN A 330 -14.66 8.08 8.00
N SER A 331 -15.30 8.91 8.83
CA SER A 331 -15.30 10.37 8.69
C SER A 331 -13.93 11.02 8.75
N LEU A 332 -12.95 10.37 9.42
CA LEU A 332 -11.57 10.85 9.46
C LEU A 332 -10.94 10.98 8.07
N TRP A 333 -11.44 10.22 7.08
CA TRP A 333 -10.93 10.21 5.72
C TRP A 333 -11.56 11.24 4.80
N HIS A 334 -12.78 11.69 5.09
CA HIS A 334 -13.55 12.51 4.16
C HIS A 334 -14.09 13.83 4.74
N GLU A 335 -13.99 14.05 6.05
CA GLU A 335 -14.51 15.26 6.71
C GLU A 335 -13.45 16.30 7.08
N VAL A 336 -12.15 15.98 7.07
CA VAL A 336 -11.12 16.97 7.42
C VAL A 336 -11.01 18.02 6.29
N PRO A 337 -11.40 19.28 6.52
CA PRO A 337 -11.17 20.33 5.55
C PRO A 337 -9.74 20.84 5.77
N THR A 338 -8.73 20.18 5.23
CA THR A 338 -7.41 20.80 5.11
C THR A 338 -7.44 21.79 3.94
N VAL A 339 -8.19 22.88 4.10
CA VAL A 339 -7.72 24.16 3.58
C VAL A 339 -6.64 24.56 4.56
N GLU A 340 -5.40 24.15 4.30
CA GLU A 340 -4.28 24.86 4.86
C GLU A 340 -4.39 26.28 4.30
N VAL A 341 -4.93 27.18 5.12
CA VAL A 341 -4.93 28.61 4.80
C VAL A 341 -3.45 28.97 4.74
N ILE A 342 -2.89 29.04 3.53
CA ILE A 342 -1.68 29.77 3.26
C ILE A 342 -2.02 31.23 3.57
N THR A 343 -1.96 31.61 4.84
CA THR A 343 -1.89 33.02 5.21
C THR A 343 -0.54 33.49 4.71
N SER A 344 -0.54 34.15 3.56
CA SER A 344 0.61 34.92 3.11
C SER A 344 0.82 36.06 4.12
N SER A 345 1.58 35.79 5.17
CA SER A 345 2.25 36.84 5.92
C SER A 345 3.64 36.98 5.30
N ARG A 346 3.73 37.85 4.29
CA ARG A 346 5.00 38.55 4.02
C ARG A 346 4.94 39.92 4.72
N PRO A 347 6.08 40.40 5.24
CA PRO A 347 6.17 41.68 5.94
C PRO A 347 5.75 42.88 5.11
#